data_AF-A0A933UAX5-F1
#
_entry.id   AF-A0A933UAX5-F1
#
_cell.length_a   1.000
_cell.length_b   1.000
_cell.length_c   1.000
_cell.angle_alpha   90.00
_cell.angle_beta   90.00
_cell.angle_gamma   90.00
#
_symmetry.space_group_name_H-M   'P 1'
#
loop_
_entity.id
_entity.type
_entity.pdbx_description
1 polymer ?
#
loop_
_entity_poly.entity_id
_entity_poly.type
_entity_poly.pdbx_seq_one_letter_code
_entity_poly.pdbx_strand_id
1 'polypeptide(L)'
;MNSTSVCSLGLFVCLAATAFAAVDVEPFEQLIQQGKPEEAMTLLAKELERRPEHPRLLYNYGVAAYAAGKYDEALLAFDKVDSSRNGALVEKARKQKGNAEFHLGLQAKASNLDETIERWKTSLGHYKMALKNSPNDAMAKGNHEVVTKLLMDLLLKNADQHLEKAHQKWMQGEQKIEELRSAMEKFQEAKRVDETSEPAQQGERQAREELAQELAKQGERKAQKPGQVTEWAVREMQKGVNQLEDANRLVPEHKPIEQKLDQARQNLADALTQLAQQQLDQGKTAKWERERFDKLEKAIDNAEGALEQKPEHQEAARVLEQAKDELAKAHEQKGDQEMRDAERAPLQRAANQLENALEDYRQAEQLKPQDANLAAKALNAQTKLEDALQRLADRMMQAQPRETLDDKANRLETAEEALQDLEQLKPSEKTEQQLADAQNQLRDVRQELAALAKDRPQPSSQPEPESAQAPTARREPAPDFEKMPHLKQQPLGKGDFKSDSMNRKGKDY
;
A
#
# COMPACT_ATOMS: atom_id res chain seq x y z
N MET A 1 -55.35 -64.44 22.20
CA MET A 1 -54.76 -63.92 23.46
C MET A 1 -53.56 -64.77 23.81
N ASN A 2 -52.46 -64.07 24.12
CA ASN A 2 -51.35 -64.47 24.99
C ASN A 2 -50.14 -65.20 24.39
N SER A 3 -49.12 -64.35 24.19
CA SER A 3 -47.75 -64.49 24.70
C SER A 3 -46.76 -65.31 23.87
N THR A 4 -46.18 -64.63 22.89
CA THR A 4 -44.92 -64.97 22.23
C THR A 4 -43.73 -64.74 23.19
N SER A 5 -43.02 -65.83 23.47
CA SER A 5 -41.79 -65.86 24.28
C SER A 5 -40.60 -65.36 23.46
N VAL A 6 -39.82 -64.47 24.06
CA VAL A 6 -38.64 -63.81 23.49
C VAL A 6 -37.43 -64.74 23.55
N CYS A 7 -36.81 -65.04 22.40
CA CYS A 7 -35.50 -65.68 22.30
C CYS A 7 -34.38 -64.67 22.54
N SER A 8 -33.48 -65.02 23.45
CA SER A 8 -32.24 -64.31 23.76
C SER A 8 -31.18 -64.59 22.68
N LEU A 9 -30.57 -63.54 22.14
CA LEU A 9 -29.28 -63.63 21.46
C LEU A 9 -28.36 -62.54 22.02
N GLY A 10 -27.24 -62.98 22.61
CA GLY A 10 -26.25 -62.11 23.24
C GLY A 10 -25.47 -61.26 22.23
N LEU A 11 -25.31 -59.99 22.54
CA LEU A 11 -24.41 -59.07 21.85
C LEU A 11 -23.13 -58.93 22.70
N PHE A 12 -22.03 -59.43 22.17
CA PHE A 12 -20.68 -59.22 22.72
C PHE A 12 -20.27 -57.78 22.40
N VAL A 13 -20.19 -56.91 23.42
CA VAL A 13 -19.61 -55.56 23.29
C VAL A 13 -18.19 -55.63 23.84
N CYS A 14 -17.20 -55.63 22.96
CA CYS A 14 -15.81 -55.36 23.31
C CYS A 14 -15.63 -53.88 23.66
N LEU A 15 -15.63 -53.54 24.96
CA LEU A 15 -15.13 -52.26 25.45
C LEU A 15 -13.58 -52.29 25.47
N ALA A 16 -12.96 -51.70 24.45
CA ALA A 16 -11.58 -51.26 24.55
C ALA A 16 -11.57 -49.90 25.27
N ALA A 17 -11.49 -49.93 26.61
CA ALA A 17 -11.22 -48.74 27.41
C ALA A 17 -9.72 -48.45 27.37
N THR A 18 -9.28 -47.55 26.48
CA THR A 18 -7.94 -46.94 26.58
C THR A 18 -7.98 -45.90 27.70
N ALA A 19 -7.60 -46.33 28.90
CA ALA A 19 -7.32 -45.42 30.00
C ALA A 19 -6.16 -44.49 29.59
N PHE A 20 -6.42 -43.19 29.48
CA PHE A 20 -5.37 -42.16 29.43
C PHE A 20 -4.68 -42.13 30.80
N ALA A 21 -3.70 -43.01 31.01
CA ALA A 21 -2.83 -42.94 32.18
C ALA A 21 -2.11 -41.57 32.18
N ALA A 22 -2.16 -40.88 33.32
CA ALA A 22 -1.42 -39.65 33.53
C ALA A 22 0.08 -39.92 33.27
N VAL A 23 0.71 -39.09 32.44
CA VAL A 23 2.15 -39.23 32.18
C VAL A 23 2.90 -38.80 33.43
N ASP A 24 3.71 -39.72 33.96
CA ASP A 24 4.69 -39.42 34.98
C ASP A 24 5.82 -38.56 34.38
N VAL A 25 6.10 -37.45 35.04
CA VAL A 25 7.11 -36.47 34.60
C VAL A 25 8.21 -36.26 35.63
N GLU A 26 8.11 -36.88 36.81
CA GLU A 26 9.11 -36.79 37.86
C GLU A 26 10.52 -37.18 37.37
N PRO A 27 10.69 -38.22 36.52
CA PRO A 27 12.02 -38.56 36.00
C PRO A 27 12.66 -37.43 35.19
N PHE A 28 11.88 -36.66 34.44
CA PHE A 28 12.40 -35.54 33.65
C PHE A 28 12.76 -34.34 34.52
N GLU A 29 11.94 -34.05 35.54
CA GLU A 29 12.22 -33.00 36.52
C GLU A 29 13.50 -33.30 37.33
N GLN A 30 13.72 -34.57 37.70
CA GLN A 30 14.96 -35.02 38.36
C GLN A 30 16.18 -34.83 37.47
N LEU A 31 16.11 -35.15 36.17
CA LEU A 31 17.23 -34.94 35.25
C LEU A 31 17.60 -33.45 35.12
N ILE A 32 16.61 -32.55 35.08
CA ILE A 32 16.86 -31.10 35.07
C ILE A 32 17.53 -30.67 36.38
N GLN A 33 17.06 -31.14 37.54
CA GLN A 33 17.67 -30.84 38.85
C GLN A 33 19.10 -31.38 38.97
N GLN A 34 19.43 -32.47 38.30
CA GLN A 34 20.77 -33.05 38.22
C GLN A 34 21.69 -32.33 37.22
N GLY A 35 21.23 -31.25 36.57
CA GLY A 35 22.01 -30.52 35.57
C GLY A 35 22.14 -31.26 34.24
N LYS A 36 21.19 -32.14 33.90
CA LYS A 36 21.13 -32.88 32.63
C LYS A 36 19.89 -32.51 31.78
N PRO A 37 19.69 -31.22 31.45
CA PRO A 37 18.49 -30.78 30.75
C PRO A 37 18.38 -31.33 29.32
N GLU A 38 19.49 -31.55 28.60
CA GLU A 38 19.48 -32.11 27.24
C GLU A 38 19.04 -33.58 27.20
N GLU A 39 19.38 -34.34 28.24
CA GLU A 39 18.92 -35.73 28.40
C GLU A 39 17.41 -35.75 28.67
N ALA A 40 16.93 -34.86 29.54
CA ALA A 40 15.50 -34.68 29.80
C ALA A 40 14.74 -34.31 28.51
N MET A 41 15.26 -33.35 27.72
CA MET A 41 14.69 -32.98 26.42
C MET A 41 14.59 -34.18 25.48
N THR A 42 15.65 -34.97 25.37
CA THR A 42 15.69 -36.14 24.48
C THR A 42 14.62 -37.17 24.85
N LEU A 43 14.45 -37.44 26.14
CA LEU A 43 13.42 -38.38 26.60
C LEU A 43 12.00 -37.81 26.46
N LEU A 44 11.82 -36.51 26.75
CA LEU A 44 10.55 -35.80 26.55
C LEU A 44 10.14 -35.74 25.08
N ALA A 45 11.09 -35.53 24.16
CA ALA A 45 10.85 -35.56 22.72
C ALA A 45 10.31 -36.92 22.27
N LYS A 46 10.91 -38.03 22.74
CA LYS A 46 10.42 -39.39 22.45
C LYS A 46 9.00 -39.64 22.94
N GLU A 47 8.61 -39.06 24.07
CA GLU A 47 7.23 -39.18 24.54
C GLU A 47 6.27 -38.26 23.77
N LEU A 48 6.73 -37.08 23.34
CA LEU A 48 6.00 -36.18 22.46
C LEU A 48 5.79 -36.77 21.06
N GLU A 49 6.68 -37.62 20.54
CA GLU A 49 6.44 -38.36 19.29
C GLU A 49 5.16 -39.22 19.38
N ARG A 50 4.87 -39.77 20.56
CA ARG A 50 3.66 -40.56 20.81
C ARG A 50 2.45 -39.69 21.16
N ARG A 51 2.69 -38.52 21.75
CA ARG A 51 1.66 -37.61 22.28
C ARG A 51 1.97 -36.14 21.94
N PRO A 52 1.90 -35.74 20.66
CA PRO A 52 2.47 -34.48 20.17
C PRO A 52 1.86 -33.21 20.75
N GLU A 53 0.62 -33.27 21.24
CA GLU A 53 -0.11 -32.13 21.79
C GLU A 53 -0.30 -32.20 23.31
N HIS A 54 0.38 -33.12 24.00
CA HIS A 54 0.17 -33.33 25.43
C HIS A 54 0.72 -32.14 26.26
N PRO A 55 -0.13 -31.31 26.89
CA PRO A 55 0.30 -30.01 27.41
C PRO A 55 1.36 -30.08 28.51
N ARG A 56 1.30 -31.09 29.40
CA ARG A 56 2.30 -31.28 30.47
C ARG A 56 3.67 -31.69 29.93
N LEU A 57 3.69 -32.47 28.83
CA LEU A 57 4.94 -32.90 28.21
C LEU A 57 5.58 -31.75 27.43
N LEU A 58 4.77 -30.99 26.70
CA LEU A 58 5.20 -29.76 26.04
C LEU A 58 5.75 -28.73 27.04
N TYR A 59 5.07 -28.56 28.18
CA TYR A 59 5.54 -27.67 29.24
C TYR A 59 6.90 -28.14 29.80
N ASN A 60 7.03 -29.41 30.18
CA ASN A 60 8.30 -29.91 30.72
C ASN A 60 9.42 -29.95 29.68
N TYR A 61 9.09 -30.15 28.40
CA TYR A 61 10.05 -30.00 27.31
C TYR A 61 10.57 -28.57 27.21
N GLY A 62 9.67 -27.58 27.29
CA GLY A 62 10.06 -26.17 27.32
C GLY A 62 10.91 -25.82 28.54
N VAL A 63 10.60 -26.37 29.72
CA VAL A 63 11.43 -26.17 30.93
C VAL A 63 12.82 -26.79 30.77
N ALA A 64 12.91 -28.00 30.20
CA ALA A 64 14.19 -28.64 29.90
C ALA A 64 14.99 -27.84 28.85
N ALA A 65 14.35 -27.39 27.77
CA ALA A 65 14.97 -26.54 26.76
C ALA A 65 15.49 -25.21 27.33
N TYR A 66 14.71 -24.59 28.21
CA TYR A 66 15.13 -23.38 28.93
C TYR A 66 16.36 -23.65 29.80
N ALA A 67 16.37 -24.73 30.57
CA ALA A 67 17.49 -25.11 31.42
C ALA A 67 18.76 -25.45 30.61
N ALA A 68 18.60 -25.94 29.38
CA ALA A 68 19.69 -26.16 28.41
C ALA A 68 20.15 -24.87 27.69
N GLY A 69 19.58 -23.71 28.00
CA GLY A 69 19.89 -22.44 27.32
C GLY A 69 19.35 -22.33 25.89
N LYS A 70 18.47 -23.25 25.48
CA LYS A 70 17.82 -23.27 24.16
C LYS A 70 16.50 -22.50 24.19
N TYR A 71 16.60 -21.19 24.36
CA TYR A 71 15.45 -20.34 24.66
C TYR A 71 14.42 -20.27 23.52
N ASP A 72 14.83 -20.21 22.25
CA ASP A 72 13.90 -20.22 21.12
C ASP A 72 13.09 -21.53 21.06
N GLU A 73 13.75 -22.66 21.33
CA GLU A 73 13.11 -23.98 21.39
C GLU A 73 12.14 -24.08 22.58
N ALA A 74 12.51 -23.48 23.72
CA ALA A 74 11.64 -23.36 24.88
C ALA A 74 10.37 -22.54 24.55
N LEU A 75 10.51 -21.39 23.87
CA LEU A 75 9.39 -20.54 23.45
C LEU A 75 8.41 -21.31 22.55
N LEU A 76 8.91 -22.01 21.54
CA LEU A 76 8.08 -22.84 20.65
C LEU A 76 7.29 -23.91 21.41
N ALA A 77 7.90 -24.52 22.43
CA ALA A 77 7.22 -25.51 23.26
C ALA A 77 6.14 -24.87 24.14
N PHE A 78 6.43 -23.72 24.75
CA PHE A 78 5.47 -22.98 25.56
C PHE A 78 4.33 -22.38 24.75
N ASP A 79 4.54 -21.98 23.50
CA ASP A 79 3.49 -21.55 22.58
C ASP A 79 2.44 -22.64 22.36
N LYS A 80 2.88 -23.88 22.19
CA LYS A 80 1.96 -25.02 22.06
C LYS A 80 1.17 -25.27 23.35
N VAL A 81 1.76 -24.99 24.52
CA VAL A 81 1.04 -25.08 25.82
C VAL A 81 -0.03 -24.00 25.94
N ASP A 82 0.23 -22.78 25.45
CA ASP A 82 -0.68 -21.63 25.49
C ASP A 82 -2.02 -21.91 24.76
N SER A 83 -1.99 -22.77 23.74
CA SER A 83 -3.16 -23.23 22.97
C SER A 83 -3.99 -24.31 23.69
N SER A 84 -3.56 -24.79 24.86
CA SER A 84 -4.26 -25.85 25.59
C SER A 84 -5.40 -25.32 26.46
N ARG A 85 -6.37 -26.18 26.78
CA ARG A 85 -7.47 -25.85 27.73
C ARG A 85 -7.03 -25.84 29.20
N ASN A 86 -5.75 -26.09 29.50
CA ASN A 86 -5.26 -26.16 30.87
C ASN A 86 -4.73 -24.80 31.33
N GLY A 87 -5.62 -23.97 31.87
CA GLY A 87 -5.29 -22.61 32.31
C GLY A 87 -4.10 -22.53 33.30
N ALA A 88 -3.96 -23.51 34.19
CA ALA A 88 -2.85 -23.54 35.15
C ALA A 88 -1.49 -23.82 34.48
N LEU A 89 -1.45 -24.70 33.47
CA LEU A 89 -0.23 -24.92 32.69
C LEU A 89 0.07 -23.75 31.75
N VAL A 90 -0.96 -23.14 31.15
CA VAL A 90 -0.83 -21.92 30.34
C VAL A 90 -0.19 -20.79 31.14
N GLU A 91 -0.63 -20.58 32.38
CA GLU A 91 -0.06 -19.56 33.26
C GLU A 91 1.42 -19.85 33.59
N LYS A 92 1.76 -21.10 33.93
CA LYS A 92 3.15 -21.50 34.15
C LYS A 92 4.00 -21.29 32.90
N ALA A 93 3.49 -21.66 31.72
CA ALA A 93 4.17 -21.47 30.45
C ALA A 93 4.44 -19.99 30.15
N ARG A 94 3.47 -19.09 30.41
CA ARG A 94 3.67 -17.64 30.22
C ARG A 94 4.79 -17.07 31.09
N LYS A 95 4.91 -17.49 32.35
CA LYS A 95 6.06 -17.10 33.19
C LYS A 95 7.38 -17.54 32.58
N GLN A 96 7.44 -18.78 32.09
CA GLN A 96 8.65 -19.31 31.47
C GLN A 96 8.97 -18.67 30.11
N LYS A 97 7.95 -18.28 29.33
CA LYS A 97 8.15 -17.43 28.13
C LYS A 97 8.78 -16.10 28.50
N GLY A 98 8.26 -15.43 29.54
CA GLY A 98 8.85 -14.21 30.07
C GLY A 98 10.34 -14.38 30.41
N ASN A 99 10.69 -15.47 31.09
CA ASN A 99 12.08 -15.81 31.41
C ASN A 99 12.92 -16.06 30.14
N ALA A 100 12.41 -16.84 29.18
CA ALA A 100 13.12 -17.17 27.95
C ALA A 100 13.39 -15.93 27.10
N GLU A 101 12.40 -15.06 26.91
CA GLU A 101 12.55 -13.77 26.21
C GLU A 101 13.56 -12.86 26.90
N PHE A 102 13.55 -12.82 28.24
CA PHE A 102 14.55 -12.07 29.01
C PHE A 102 15.98 -12.53 28.70
N HIS A 103 16.21 -13.84 28.67
CA HIS A 103 17.52 -14.40 28.38
C HIS A 103 17.96 -14.23 26.92
N LEU A 104 17.04 -14.31 25.95
CA LEU A 104 17.33 -13.95 24.56
C LEU A 104 17.73 -12.47 24.45
N GLY A 105 17.04 -11.58 25.16
CA GLY A 105 17.45 -10.19 25.24
C GLY A 105 18.84 -10.00 25.87
N LEU A 106 19.18 -10.77 26.91
CA LEU A 106 20.54 -10.75 27.47
C LEU A 106 21.61 -11.21 26.46
N GLN A 107 21.31 -12.21 25.63
CA GLN A 107 22.21 -12.68 24.59
C GLN A 107 22.41 -11.63 23.47
N ALA A 108 21.34 -10.92 23.12
CA ALA A 108 21.37 -9.87 22.10
C ALA A 108 22.04 -8.56 22.58
N LYS A 109 22.06 -8.30 23.89
CA LYS A 109 22.46 -7.00 24.48
C LYS A 109 23.78 -6.43 23.98
N ALA A 110 24.78 -7.27 23.72
CA ALA A 110 26.11 -6.83 23.30
C ALA A 110 26.19 -6.48 21.80
N SER A 111 25.32 -7.06 20.96
CA SER A 111 25.40 -6.97 19.50
C SER A 111 24.22 -6.24 18.87
N ASN A 112 23.05 -6.26 19.51
CA ASN A 112 21.80 -5.74 18.98
C ASN A 112 20.90 -5.17 20.10
N LEU A 113 21.00 -3.86 20.27
CA LEU A 113 20.30 -3.15 21.33
C LEU A 113 18.77 -3.11 21.10
N ASP A 114 18.34 -2.96 19.85
CA ASP A 114 16.92 -2.89 19.52
C ASP A 114 16.24 -4.26 19.70
N GLU A 115 16.90 -5.35 19.31
CA GLU A 115 16.41 -6.70 19.61
C GLU A 115 16.29 -6.93 21.13
N THR A 116 17.26 -6.46 21.90
CA THR A 116 17.21 -6.57 23.37
C THR A 116 15.97 -5.86 23.94
N ILE A 117 15.68 -4.65 23.45
CA ILE A 117 14.51 -3.87 23.85
C ILE A 117 13.23 -4.62 23.52
N GLU A 118 13.08 -5.13 22.30
CA GLU A 118 11.87 -5.87 21.87
C GLU A 118 11.67 -7.18 22.64
N ARG A 119 12.75 -7.94 22.88
CA ARG A 119 12.72 -9.16 23.69
C ARG A 119 12.29 -8.87 25.12
N TRP A 120 12.83 -7.82 25.74
CA TRP A 120 12.44 -7.43 27.09
C TRP A 120 11.02 -6.84 27.18
N LYS A 121 10.54 -6.12 26.17
CA LYS A 121 9.12 -5.70 26.06
C LYS A 121 8.20 -6.92 26.00
N THR A 122 8.57 -7.92 25.20
CA THR A 122 7.82 -9.19 25.09
C THR A 122 7.83 -9.96 26.41
N SER A 123 8.98 -10.00 27.10
CA SER A 123 9.12 -10.58 28.44
C SER A 123 8.15 -9.93 29.46
N LEU A 124 8.07 -8.60 29.50
CA LEU A 124 7.11 -7.87 30.34
C LEU A 124 5.66 -8.19 29.98
N GLY A 125 5.34 -8.29 28.69
CA GLY A 125 4.02 -8.72 28.22
C GLY A 125 3.60 -10.07 28.78
N HIS A 126 4.52 -11.05 28.77
CA HIS A 126 4.26 -12.39 29.30
C HIS A 126 4.07 -12.40 30.82
N TYR A 127 4.91 -11.68 31.59
CA TYR A 127 4.70 -11.57 33.04
C TYR A 127 3.40 -10.86 33.38
N LYS A 128 3.05 -9.79 32.65
CA LYS A 128 1.78 -9.07 32.84
C LYS A 128 0.57 -9.99 32.62
N MET A 129 0.62 -10.84 31.59
CA MET A 129 -0.42 -11.85 31.36
C MET A 129 -0.49 -12.91 32.46
N ALA A 130 0.64 -13.33 33.04
CA ALA A 130 0.66 -14.27 34.15
C ALA A 130 0.09 -13.65 35.44
N LEU A 131 0.51 -12.43 35.77
CA LEU A 131 0.04 -11.69 36.95
C LEU A 131 -1.44 -11.33 36.89
N LYS A 132 -2.03 -11.19 35.69
CA LYS A 132 -3.47 -11.02 35.53
C LYS A 132 -4.28 -12.18 36.13
N ASN A 133 -3.75 -13.41 36.04
CA ASN A 133 -4.41 -14.61 36.55
C ASN A 133 -3.98 -14.95 37.98
N SER A 134 -2.72 -14.67 38.33
CA SER A 134 -2.16 -14.87 39.67
C SER A 134 -1.48 -13.60 40.19
N PRO A 135 -2.25 -12.62 40.70
CA PRO A 135 -1.70 -11.33 41.14
C PRO A 135 -0.68 -11.42 42.28
N ASN A 136 -0.73 -12.51 43.05
CA ASN A 136 0.14 -12.74 44.22
C ASN A 136 1.35 -13.63 43.91
N ASP A 137 1.62 -13.95 42.63
CA ASP A 137 2.82 -14.72 42.26
C ASP A 137 4.09 -13.89 42.47
N ALA A 138 4.78 -14.15 43.59
CA ALA A 138 5.98 -13.43 43.99
C ALA A 138 7.12 -13.54 42.96
N MET A 139 7.24 -14.68 42.27
CA MET A 139 8.29 -14.89 41.26
C MET A 139 8.00 -14.10 39.99
N ALA A 140 6.77 -14.17 39.48
CA ALA A 140 6.37 -13.39 38.31
C ALA A 140 6.45 -11.89 38.57
N LYS A 141 6.07 -11.44 39.78
CA LYS A 141 6.18 -10.05 40.20
C LYS A 141 7.64 -9.61 40.27
N GLY A 142 8.50 -10.37 40.95
CA GLY A 142 9.93 -10.06 41.04
C GLY A 142 10.63 -10.03 39.68
N ASN A 143 10.33 -11.00 38.81
CA ASN A 143 10.90 -11.02 37.46
C ASN A 143 10.40 -9.84 36.61
N HIS A 144 9.11 -9.51 36.69
CA HIS A 144 8.56 -8.32 36.03
C HIS A 144 9.30 -7.06 36.50
N GLU A 145 9.44 -6.86 37.82
CA GLU A 145 10.14 -5.70 38.40
C GLU A 145 11.60 -5.61 37.93
N VAL A 146 12.33 -6.73 37.88
CA VAL A 146 13.71 -6.78 37.39
C VAL A 146 13.80 -6.38 35.92
N VAL A 147 12.95 -6.97 35.06
CA VAL A 147 12.97 -6.66 33.62
C VAL A 147 12.52 -5.23 33.36
N THR A 148 11.53 -4.72 34.11
CA THR A 148 11.09 -3.32 34.02
C THR A 148 12.26 -2.39 34.31
N LYS A 149 13.00 -2.61 35.41
CA LYS A 149 14.15 -1.78 35.77
C LYS A 149 15.25 -1.85 34.71
N LEU A 150 15.60 -3.05 34.24
CA LEU A 150 16.66 -3.21 33.23
C LEU A 150 16.29 -2.57 31.89
N LEU A 151 15.04 -2.71 31.46
CA LEU A 151 14.54 -2.09 30.23
C LEU A 151 14.50 -0.57 30.37
N MET A 152 14.06 -0.05 31.51
CA MET A 152 14.08 1.38 31.81
C MET A 152 15.49 1.96 31.74
N ASP A 153 16.45 1.35 32.45
CA ASP A 153 17.86 1.79 32.44
C ASP A 153 18.43 1.78 31.01
N LEU A 154 18.06 0.79 30.20
CA LEU A 154 18.51 0.65 28.83
C LEU A 154 17.92 1.72 27.90
N LEU A 155 16.62 1.96 27.99
CA LEU A 155 15.90 2.94 27.18
C LEU A 155 16.37 4.36 27.51
N LEU A 156 16.48 4.70 28.80
CA LEU A 156 16.96 6.01 29.24
C LEU A 156 18.40 6.25 28.76
N LYS A 157 19.30 5.29 28.96
CA LYS A 157 20.68 5.42 28.48
C LYS A 157 20.76 5.58 26.96
N ASN A 158 19.94 4.84 26.21
CA ASN A 158 19.91 4.95 24.75
C ASN A 158 19.38 6.33 24.31
N ALA A 159 18.29 6.80 24.94
CA ALA A 159 17.75 8.12 24.70
C ALA A 159 18.76 9.24 24.99
N ASP A 160 19.46 9.16 26.13
CA ASP A 160 20.51 10.10 26.50
C ASP A 160 21.66 10.10 25.51
N GLN A 161 22.10 8.94 25.02
CA GLN A 161 23.14 8.85 23.99
C GLN A 161 22.75 9.54 22.68
N HIS A 162 21.50 9.40 22.26
CA HIS A 162 20.99 10.12 21.08
C HIS A 162 20.91 11.63 21.33
N LEU A 163 20.46 12.05 22.51
CA LEU A 163 20.40 13.45 22.89
C LEU A 163 21.79 14.10 22.96
N GLU A 164 22.77 13.41 23.57
CA GLU A 164 24.17 13.83 23.62
C GLU A 164 24.80 13.94 22.22
N LYS A 165 24.47 13.02 21.31
CA LYS A 165 24.88 13.10 19.90
C LYS A 165 24.27 14.33 19.23
N ALA A 166 22.98 14.58 19.42
CA ALA A 166 22.30 15.75 18.87
C ALA A 166 22.93 17.08 19.34
N HIS A 167 23.52 17.10 20.54
CA HIS A 167 24.23 18.26 21.10
C HIS A 167 25.67 18.42 20.62
N GLN A 168 26.21 17.48 19.83
CA GLN A 168 27.54 17.62 19.26
C GLN A 168 27.62 18.81 18.30
N LYS A 169 28.69 19.60 18.40
CA LYS A 169 28.83 20.86 17.62
C LYS A 169 28.76 20.68 16.10
N TRP A 170 29.18 19.52 15.60
CA TRP A 170 29.18 19.21 14.18
C TRP A 170 27.81 18.69 13.67
N MET A 171 26.90 18.34 14.57
CA MET A 171 25.57 17.85 14.24
C MET A 171 24.62 19.01 13.93
N GLN A 172 24.12 19.05 12.69
CA GLN A 172 23.26 20.12 12.19
C GLN A 172 22.22 19.59 11.21
N GLY A 173 21.12 20.33 11.05
CA GLY A 173 20.09 20.03 10.06
C GLY A 173 19.49 18.64 10.24
N GLU A 174 19.37 17.91 9.13
CA GLU A 174 18.68 16.61 9.10
C GLU A 174 19.31 15.57 10.04
N GLN A 175 20.64 15.56 10.19
CA GLN A 175 21.30 14.62 11.11
C GLN A 175 20.92 14.89 12.56
N LYS A 176 20.82 16.17 12.95
CA LYS A 176 20.42 16.56 14.30
C LYS A 176 18.94 16.25 14.55
N ILE A 177 18.08 16.46 13.54
CA ILE A 177 16.66 16.09 13.60
C ILE A 177 16.51 14.58 13.84
N GLU A 178 17.31 13.74 13.17
CA GLU A 178 17.26 12.29 13.33
C GLU A 178 17.63 11.82 14.73
N GLU A 179 18.72 12.35 15.29
CA GLU A 179 19.13 12.01 16.66
C GLU A 179 18.11 12.48 17.70
N LEU A 180 17.54 13.69 17.54
CA LEU A 180 16.49 14.19 18.44
C LEU A 180 15.20 13.36 18.35
N ARG A 181 14.82 12.91 17.14
CA ARG A 181 13.67 12.02 16.95
C ARG A 181 13.91 10.67 17.63
N SER A 182 15.10 10.10 17.45
CA SER A 182 15.51 8.85 18.11
C SER A 182 15.49 8.97 19.63
N ALA A 183 16.04 10.07 20.19
CA ALA A 183 15.99 10.34 21.62
C ALA A 183 14.55 10.43 22.14
N MET A 184 13.70 11.22 21.46
CA MET A 184 12.29 11.39 21.83
C MET A 184 11.53 10.07 21.81
N GLU A 185 11.74 9.22 20.80
CA GLU A 185 11.11 7.91 20.70
C GLU A 185 11.50 7.02 21.88
N LYS A 186 12.79 6.92 22.21
CA LYS A 186 13.26 6.08 23.32
C LYS A 186 12.77 6.59 24.69
N PHE A 187 12.66 7.91 24.90
CA PHE A 187 12.01 8.46 26.09
C PHE A 187 10.51 8.15 26.14
N GLN A 188 9.80 8.19 25.00
CA GLN A 188 8.39 7.79 24.93
C GLN A 188 8.20 6.31 25.24
N GLU A 189 9.09 5.45 24.75
CA GLU A 189 9.09 4.03 25.10
C GLU A 189 9.33 3.83 26.60
N ALA A 190 10.31 4.53 27.19
CA ALA A 190 10.57 4.50 28.63
C ALA A 190 9.33 4.94 29.43
N LYS A 191 8.64 6.01 29.01
CA LYS A 191 7.40 6.46 29.63
C LYS A 191 6.27 5.43 29.50
N ARG A 192 6.19 4.65 28.43
CA ARG A 192 5.19 3.56 28.29
C ARG A 192 5.50 2.38 29.23
N VAL A 193 6.76 2.16 29.56
CA VAL A 193 7.19 1.12 30.51
C VAL A 193 6.87 1.55 31.95
N ASP A 194 7.16 2.80 32.29
CA ASP A 194 6.79 3.43 33.56
C ASP A 194 6.36 4.89 33.34
N GLU A 195 5.05 5.11 33.38
CA GLU A 195 4.45 6.43 33.17
C GLU A 195 4.83 7.42 34.28
N THR A 196 5.24 6.95 35.45
CA THR A 196 5.64 7.78 36.61
C THR A 196 7.11 8.16 36.61
N SER A 197 7.90 7.65 35.65
CA SER A 197 9.33 7.93 35.54
C SER A 197 9.61 9.40 35.20
N GLU A 198 10.05 10.18 36.20
CA GLU A 198 10.43 11.58 36.00
C GLU A 198 11.53 11.77 34.94
N PRO A 199 12.62 10.97 34.90
CA PRO A 199 13.64 11.10 33.85
C PRO A 199 13.08 10.88 32.44
N ALA A 200 12.18 9.90 32.26
CA ALA A 200 11.56 9.64 30.96
C ALA A 200 10.69 10.82 30.51
N GLN A 201 9.86 11.35 31.42
CA GLN A 201 8.99 12.49 31.12
C GLN A 201 9.79 13.77 30.83
N GLN A 202 10.85 14.04 31.59
CA GLN A 202 11.71 15.22 31.39
C GLN A 202 12.48 15.11 30.08
N GLY A 203 13.10 13.96 29.81
CA GLY A 203 13.84 13.71 28.58
C GLY A 203 12.96 13.78 27.34
N GLU A 204 11.74 13.21 27.39
CA GLU A 204 10.79 13.33 26.27
C GLU A 204 10.43 14.79 26.00
N ARG A 205 10.10 15.58 27.04
CA ARG A 205 9.78 17.01 26.88
C ARG A 205 10.96 17.77 26.27
N GLN A 206 12.17 17.55 26.77
CA GLN A 206 13.37 18.19 26.26
C GLN A 206 13.62 17.82 24.80
N ALA A 207 13.66 16.52 24.46
CA ALA A 207 13.91 16.07 23.09
C ALA A 207 12.82 16.58 22.12
N ARG A 208 11.56 16.60 22.55
CA ARG A 208 10.42 17.13 21.78
C ARG A 208 10.54 18.62 21.50
N GLU A 209 10.89 19.42 22.51
CA GLU A 209 11.07 20.87 22.37
C GLU A 209 12.28 21.18 21.47
N GLU A 210 13.40 20.51 21.66
CA GLU A 210 14.60 20.68 20.83
C GLU A 210 14.36 20.24 19.37
N LEU A 211 13.65 19.13 19.17
CA LEU A 211 13.26 18.65 17.84
C LEU A 211 12.38 19.67 17.12
N ALA A 212 11.38 20.21 17.81
CA ALA A 212 10.51 21.24 17.26
C ALA A 212 11.30 22.50 16.87
N GLN A 213 12.26 22.93 17.71
CA GLN A 213 13.09 24.09 17.43
C GLN A 213 14.00 23.88 16.21
N GLU A 214 14.65 22.72 16.09
CA GLU A 214 15.52 22.44 14.93
C GLU A 214 14.69 22.26 13.65
N LEU A 215 13.54 21.58 13.71
CA LEU A 215 12.60 21.49 12.59
C LEU A 215 12.12 22.88 12.16
N ALA A 216 11.70 23.74 13.09
CA ALA A 216 11.25 25.09 12.77
C ALA A 216 12.37 25.93 12.13
N LYS A 217 13.61 25.79 12.61
CA LYS A 217 14.78 26.48 12.06
C LYS A 217 15.12 26.02 10.63
N GLN A 218 15.10 24.72 10.37
CA GLN A 218 15.35 24.18 9.03
C GLN A 218 14.18 24.51 8.08
N GLY A 219 12.96 24.38 8.57
CA GLY A 219 11.75 24.68 7.81
C GLY A 219 11.69 26.14 7.38
N GLU A 220 11.99 27.07 8.30
CA GLU A 220 12.08 28.50 8.01
C GLU A 220 13.14 28.81 6.94
N ARG A 221 14.31 28.17 7.00
CA ARG A 221 15.38 28.38 5.99
C ARG A 221 14.95 27.91 4.60
N LYS A 222 14.31 26.75 4.51
CA LYS A 222 13.88 26.17 3.23
C LYS A 222 12.66 26.91 2.64
N ALA A 223 11.79 27.45 3.48
CA ALA A 223 10.61 28.19 3.07
C ALA A 223 10.88 29.68 2.74
N GLN A 224 12.13 30.11 2.72
CA GLN A 224 12.48 31.46 2.26
C GLN A 224 12.19 31.58 0.76
N LYS A 225 11.63 32.74 0.37
CA LYS A 225 11.36 33.02 -1.05
C LYS A 225 12.70 33.13 -1.80
N PRO A 226 12.94 32.31 -2.84
CA PRO A 226 14.17 32.36 -3.62
C PRO A 226 14.21 33.64 -4.48
N GLY A 227 15.41 34.07 -4.88
CA GLY A 227 15.57 35.17 -5.83
C GLY A 227 14.97 34.87 -7.22
N GLN A 228 14.99 33.59 -7.62
CA GLN A 228 14.30 33.10 -8.81
C GLN A 228 13.39 31.94 -8.43
N VAL A 229 12.10 32.07 -8.76
CA VAL A 229 11.11 31.01 -8.54
C VAL A 229 11.24 29.96 -9.64
N THR A 230 11.44 28.71 -9.22
CA THR A 230 11.52 27.52 -10.09
C THR A 230 10.76 26.37 -9.44
N GLU A 231 10.38 25.34 -10.20
CA GLU A 231 9.75 24.12 -9.68
C GLU A 231 10.60 23.43 -8.60
N TRP A 232 11.94 23.47 -8.72
CA TRP A 232 12.82 22.94 -7.69
C TRP A 232 12.74 23.76 -6.40
N ALA A 233 12.76 25.09 -6.51
CA ALA A 233 12.70 25.95 -5.33
C ALA A 233 11.34 25.83 -4.61
N VAL A 234 10.23 25.74 -5.34
CA VAL A 234 8.89 25.47 -4.76
C VAL A 234 8.88 24.14 -4.00
N ARG A 235 9.49 23.08 -4.54
CA ARG A 235 9.61 21.79 -3.84
C ARG A 235 10.41 21.88 -2.54
N GLU A 236 11.50 22.66 -2.52
CA GLU A 236 12.24 22.91 -1.27
C GLU A 236 11.42 23.72 -0.27
N MET A 237 10.68 24.74 -0.73
CA MET A 237 9.78 25.52 0.13
C MET A 237 8.68 24.65 0.73
N GLN A 238 8.08 23.73 -0.04
CA GLN A 238 7.09 22.77 0.47
C GLN A 238 7.69 21.88 1.57
N LYS A 239 8.91 21.38 1.40
CA LYS A 239 9.61 20.64 2.48
C LYS A 239 9.78 21.53 3.72
N GLY A 240 10.05 22.82 3.53
CA GLY A 240 10.16 23.78 4.61
C GLY A 240 8.84 23.97 5.38
N VAL A 241 7.73 24.11 4.67
CA VAL A 241 6.38 24.15 5.26
C VAL A 241 6.09 22.87 6.04
N ASN A 242 6.36 21.70 5.46
CA ASN A 242 6.13 20.41 6.13
C ASN A 242 6.94 20.29 7.44
N GLN A 243 8.20 20.75 7.45
CA GLN A 243 9.02 20.76 8.67
C GLN A 243 8.45 21.70 9.75
N LEU A 244 7.91 22.85 9.36
CA LEU A 244 7.24 23.78 10.28
C LEU A 244 5.90 23.21 10.80
N GLU A 245 5.16 22.48 9.99
CA GLU A 245 3.96 21.76 10.42
C GLU A 245 4.28 20.68 11.44
N ASP A 246 5.32 19.89 11.21
CA ASP A 246 5.79 18.89 12.17
C ASP A 246 6.25 19.54 13.48
N ALA A 247 6.99 20.66 13.41
CA ALA A 247 7.35 21.44 14.58
C ALA A 247 6.10 21.92 15.35
N ASN A 248 5.08 22.42 14.65
CA ASN A 248 3.84 22.90 15.27
C ASN A 248 3.01 21.76 15.89
N ARG A 249 3.03 20.55 15.29
CA ARG A 249 2.41 19.36 15.88
C ARG A 249 3.14 18.91 17.15
N LEU A 250 4.46 19.04 17.17
CA LEU A 250 5.27 18.73 18.35
C LEU A 250 5.01 19.74 19.46
N VAL A 251 4.92 21.04 19.21
CA VAL A 251 4.63 22.03 20.27
C VAL A 251 3.45 22.91 19.86
N PRO A 252 2.20 22.41 20.00
CA PRO A 252 1.03 23.16 19.60
C PRO A 252 0.91 24.45 20.42
N GLU A 253 0.30 25.48 19.83
CA GLU A 253 0.10 26.80 20.44
C GLU A 253 1.40 27.61 20.69
N HIS A 254 2.55 27.11 20.21
CA HIS A 254 3.82 27.82 20.31
C HIS A 254 3.88 28.97 19.27
N LYS A 255 3.45 30.17 19.69
CA LYS A 255 3.29 31.36 18.83
C LYS A 255 4.43 31.64 17.85
N PRO A 256 5.72 31.59 18.24
CA PRO A 256 6.81 31.79 17.28
C PRO A 256 6.85 30.79 16.13
N ILE A 257 6.43 29.53 16.34
CA ILE A 257 6.40 28.50 15.31
C ILE A 257 5.17 28.69 14.41
N GLU A 258 4.01 29.00 15.00
CA GLU A 258 2.80 29.34 14.23
C GLU A 258 3.04 30.51 13.28
N GLN A 259 3.70 31.57 13.74
CA GLN A 259 4.05 32.73 12.89
C GLN A 259 5.00 32.36 11.76
N LYS A 260 6.01 31.52 12.03
CA LYS A 260 6.93 31.04 10.98
C LYS A 260 6.22 30.15 9.97
N LEU A 261 5.34 29.27 10.41
CA LEU A 261 4.53 28.42 9.54
C LEU A 261 3.60 29.26 8.66
N ASP A 262 2.92 30.25 9.24
CA ASP A 262 2.03 31.14 8.49
C ASP A 262 2.79 31.94 7.42
N GLN A 263 3.96 32.48 7.77
CA GLN A 263 4.84 33.17 6.83
C GLN A 263 5.39 32.23 5.75
N ALA A 264 5.77 31.00 6.11
CA ALA A 264 6.24 29.98 5.16
C ALA A 264 5.15 29.60 4.16
N ARG A 265 3.90 29.41 4.62
CA ARG A 265 2.74 29.19 3.76
C ARG A 265 2.46 30.38 2.85
N GLN A 266 2.59 31.61 3.37
CA GLN A 266 2.49 32.81 2.53
C GLN A 266 3.56 32.83 1.45
N ASN A 267 4.82 32.60 1.79
CA ASN A 267 5.92 32.59 0.81
C ASN A 267 5.72 31.52 -0.26
N LEU A 268 5.26 30.33 0.15
CA LEU A 268 4.98 29.23 -0.76
C LEU A 268 3.81 29.56 -1.69
N ALA A 269 2.72 30.12 -1.15
CA ALA A 269 1.58 30.58 -1.95
C ALA A 269 2.01 31.65 -2.98
N ASP A 270 2.82 32.63 -2.57
CA ASP A 270 3.36 33.64 -3.47
C ASP A 270 4.20 33.01 -4.60
N ALA A 271 5.07 32.04 -4.27
CA ALA A 271 5.95 31.39 -5.23
C ALA A 271 5.18 30.51 -6.21
N LEU A 272 4.21 29.73 -5.71
CA LEU A 272 3.30 28.94 -6.53
C LEU A 272 2.47 29.83 -7.46
N THR A 273 1.95 30.96 -6.96
CA THR A 273 1.23 31.94 -7.79
C THR A 273 2.12 32.51 -8.90
N GLN A 274 3.38 32.84 -8.60
CA GLN A 274 4.32 33.33 -9.59
C GLN A 274 4.62 32.27 -10.67
N LEU A 275 4.78 31.01 -10.27
CA LEU A 275 5.01 29.90 -11.20
C LEU A 275 3.77 29.64 -12.07
N ALA A 276 2.58 29.68 -11.46
CA ALA A 276 1.30 29.57 -12.16
C ALA A 276 1.15 30.67 -13.22
N GLN A 277 1.44 31.93 -12.87
CA GLN A 277 1.38 33.04 -13.82
C GLN A 277 2.38 32.85 -14.99
N GLN A 278 3.61 32.41 -14.71
CA GLN A 278 4.60 32.13 -15.75
C GLN A 278 4.10 31.05 -16.72
N GLN A 279 3.48 29.98 -16.20
CA GLN A 279 2.96 28.89 -17.00
C GLN A 279 1.70 29.31 -17.78
N LEU A 280 0.83 30.13 -17.19
CA LEU A 280 -0.30 30.73 -17.89
C LEU A 280 0.16 31.56 -19.09
N ASP A 281 1.19 32.40 -18.93
CA ASP A 281 1.72 33.22 -20.03
C ASP A 281 2.38 32.36 -21.12
N GLN A 282 3.08 31.28 -20.73
CA GLN A 282 3.61 30.29 -21.66
C GLN A 282 2.49 29.58 -22.42
N GLY A 283 1.42 29.16 -21.74
CA GLY A 283 0.26 28.52 -22.35
C GLY A 283 -0.46 29.42 -23.35
N LYS A 284 -0.66 30.70 -23.01
CA LYS A 284 -1.27 31.70 -23.92
C LYS A 284 -0.47 31.92 -25.21
N THR A 285 0.84 31.74 -25.17
CA THR A 285 1.75 32.03 -26.30
C THR A 285 2.28 30.77 -26.99
N ALA A 286 1.94 29.58 -26.48
CA ALA A 286 2.38 28.31 -27.02
C ALA A 286 1.89 28.12 -28.46
N LYS A 287 2.79 27.70 -29.34
CA LYS A 287 2.50 27.45 -30.75
C LYS A 287 1.86 26.08 -30.98
N TRP A 288 2.21 25.12 -30.14
CA TRP A 288 1.79 23.74 -30.26
C TRP A 288 0.68 23.45 -29.25
N GLU A 289 -0.39 22.80 -29.71
CA GLU A 289 -1.55 22.46 -28.89
C GLU A 289 -1.15 21.70 -27.61
N ARG A 290 -0.40 20.60 -27.74
CA ARG A 290 0.05 19.81 -26.60
C ARG A 290 0.82 20.63 -25.55
N GLU A 291 1.65 21.57 -26.00
CA GLU A 291 2.39 22.45 -25.09
C GLU A 291 1.45 23.46 -24.42
N ARG A 292 0.48 24.01 -25.15
CA ARG A 292 -0.55 24.90 -24.60
C ARG A 292 -1.32 24.22 -23.46
N PHE A 293 -1.80 23.00 -23.67
CA PHE A 293 -2.51 22.22 -22.66
C PHE A 293 -1.64 21.95 -21.42
N ASP A 294 -0.43 21.39 -21.61
CA ASP A 294 0.51 21.09 -20.50
C ASP A 294 0.81 22.34 -19.63
N LYS A 295 0.95 23.50 -20.27
CA LYS A 295 1.25 24.75 -19.55
C LYS A 295 0.04 25.29 -18.78
N LEU A 296 -1.14 25.24 -19.37
CA LEU A 296 -2.36 25.73 -18.72
C LEU A 296 -2.79 24.82 -17.55
N GLU A 297 -2.66 23.50 -17.69
CA GLU A 297 -2.89 22.54 -16.61
C GLU A 297 -1.95 22.79 -15.43
N LYS A 298 -0.64 22.92 -15.69
CA LYS A 298 0.33 23.24 -14.62
C LYS A 298 0.04 24.59 -13.96
N ALA A 299 -0.46 25.57 -14.72
CA ALA A 299 -0.83 26.87 -14.17
C ALA A 299 -2.01 26.73 -13.19
N ILE A 300 -3.00 25.89 -13.52
CA ILE A 300 -4.11 25.54 -12.61
C ILE A 300 -3.57 24.84 -11.36
N ASP A 301 -2.78 23.78 -11.52
CA ASP A 301 -2.23 23.00 -10.39
C ASP A 301 -1.45 23.89 -9.40
N ASN A 302 -0.59 24.78 -9.91
CA ASN A 302 0.18 25.68 -9.06
C ASN A 302 -0.70 26.74 -8.39
N ALA A 303 -1.72 27.26 -9.08
CA ALA A 303 -2.64 28.23 -8.48
C ALA A 303 -3.54 27.59 -7.41
N GLU A 304 -4.01 26.36 -7.62
CA GLU A 304 -4.75 25.59 -6.61
C GLU A 304 -3.84 25.27 -5.41
N GLY A 305 -2.61 24.81 -5.65
CA GLY A 305 -1.62 24.60 -4.59
C GLY A 305 -1.36 25.87 -3.78
N ALA A 306 -1.34 27.06 -4.40
CA ALA A 306 -1.20 28.33 -3.67
C ALA A 306 -2.41 28.59 -2.75
N LEU A 307 -3.63 28.31 -3.21
CA LEU A 307 -4.86 28.47 -2.44
C LEU A 307 -4.99 27.44 -1.32
N GLU A 308 -4.45 26.23 -1.46
CA GLU A 308 -4.35 25.26 -0.37
C GLU A 308 -3.50 25.80 0.80
N GLN A 309 -2.41 26.50 0.49
CA GLN A 309 -1.57 27.12 1.51
C GLN A 309 -2.22 28.36 2.12
N LYS A 310 -2.90 29.17 1.29
CA LYS A 310 -3.54 30.43 1.67
C LYS A 310 -4.87 30.61 0.90
N PRO A 311 -6.01 30.18 1.47
CA PRO A 311 -7.31 30.24 0.78
C PRO A 311 -7.76 31.63 0.35
N GLU A 312 -7.33 32.67 1.08
CA GLU A 312 -7.66 34.07 0.79
C GLU A 312 -6.65 34.76 -0.16
N HIS A 313 -5.76 33.99 -0.80
CA HIS A 313 -4.72 34.54 -1.69
C HIS A 313 -5.31 35.05 -3.01
N GLN A 314 -5.68 36.33 -3.03
CA GLN A 314 -6.41 36.98 -4.13
C GLN A 314 -5.77 36.80 -5.51
N GLU A 315 -4.44 36.96 -5.62
CA GLU A 315 -3.75 36.82 -6.91
C GLU A 315 -3.75 35.36 -7.40
N ALA A 316 -3.74 34.38 -6.49
CA ALA A 316 -3.79 32.96 -6.86
C ALA A 316 -5.16 32.61 -7.42
N ALA A 317 -6.22 33.07 -6.75
CA ALA A 317 -7.60 32.92 -7.23
C ALA A 317 -7.80 33.57 -8.61
N ARG A 318 -7.19 34.74 -8.83
CA ARG A 318 -7.23 35.41 -10.14
C ARG A 318 -6.50 34.61 -11.22
N VAL A 319 -5.29 34.12 -10.94
CA VAL A 319 -4.51 33.32 -11.91
C VAL A 319 -5.23 32.02 -12.21
N LEU A 320 -5.81 31.37 -11.21
CA LEU A 320 -6.60 30.15 -11.36
C LEU A 320 -7.78 30.36 -12.32
N GLU A 321 -8.57 31.40 -12.10
CA GLU A 321 -9.72 31.71 -12.96
C GLU A 321 -9.26 31.97 -14.40
N GLN A 322 -8.19 32.74 -14.59
CA GLN A 322 -7.65 33.01 -15.92
C GLN A 322 -7.11 31.75 -16.61
N ALA A 323 -6.46 30.85 -15.87
CA ALA A 323 -5.93 29.61 -16.41
C ALA A 323 -7.07 28.65 -16.81
N LYS A 324 -8.12 28.53 -15.98
CA LYS A 324 -9.34 27.79 -16.30
C LYS A 324 -10.05 28.36 -17.53
N ASP A 325 -10.17 29.69 -17.61
CA ASP A 325 -10.72 30.38 -18.77
C ASP A 325 -9.94 30.07 -20.06
N GLU A 326 -8.61 30.15 -20.02
CA GLU A 326 -7.79 29.89 -21.21
C GLU A 326 -7.76 28.42 -21.63
N LEU A 327 -7.81 27.50 -20.66
CA LEU A 327 -7.88 26.07 -20.94
C LEU A 327 -9.25 25.68 -21.50
N ALA A 328 -10.33 26.23 -20.95
CA ALA A 328 -11.68 26.04 -21.48
C ALA A 328 -11.79 26.56 -22.93
N LYS A 329 -11.22 27.73 -23.23
CA LYS A 329 -11.14 28.25 -24.61
C LYS A 329 -10.33 27.35 -25.53
N ALA A 330 -9.25 26.74 -25.04
CA ALA A 330 -8.43 25.83 -25.84
C ALA A 330 -9.21 24.56 -26.22
N HIS A 331 -9.90 23.95 -25.24
CA HIS A 331 -10.81 22.84 -25.49
C HIS A 331 -11.97 23.24 -26.43
N GLU A 332 -12.63 24.38 -26.19
CA GLU A 332 -13.70 24.88 -27.05
C GLU A 332 -13.24 25.05 -28.50
N GLN A 333 -12.06 25.63 -28.73
CA GLN A 333 -11.48 25.81 -30.07
C GLN A 333 -11.19 24.48 -30.77
N LYS A 334 -10.71 23.50 -30.02
CA LYS A 334 -10.43 22.16 -30.52
C LYS A 334 -11.71 21.41 -30.86
N GLY A 335 -12.70 21.44 -29.97
CA GLY A 335 -14.03 20.90 -30.24
C GLY A 335 -14.70 21.55 -31.45
N ASP A 336 -14.59 22.89 -31.59
CA ASP A 336 -15.07 23.62 -32.76
C ASP A 336 -14.36 23.18 -34.06
N GLN A 337 -13.07 22.81 -33.99
CA GLN A 337 -12.33 22.29 -35.12
C GLN A 337 -12.79 20.88 -35.50
N GLU A 338 -12.90 19.98 -34.52
CA GLU A 338 -13.38 18.62 -34.73
C GLU A 338 -14.80 18.60 -35.31
N MET A 339 -15.68 19.49 -34.84
CA MET A 339 -17.02 19.70 -35.41
C MET A 339 -16.97 20.09 -36.90
N ARG A 340 -16.07 20.99 -37.30
CA ARG A 340 -15.92 21.40 -38.71
C ARG A 340 -15.34 20.30 -39.58
N ASP A 341 -14.40 19.53 -39.04
CA ASP A 341 -13.78 18.43 -39.78
C ASP A 341 -14.76 17.27 -39.97
N ALA A 342 -15.60 17.00 -38.96
CA ALA A 342 -16.67 16.00 -39.03
C ALA A 342 -17.66 16.25 -40.19
N GLU A 343 -17.99 17.51 -40.48
CA GLU A 343 -18.91 17.88 -41.57
C GLU A 343 -18.39 17.49 -42.97
N ARG A 344 -17.08 17.27 -43.10
CA ARG A 344 -16.42 16.93 -44.38
C ARG A 344 -15.95 15.48 -44.43
N ALA A 345 -16.03 14.77 -43.31
CA ALA A 345 -15.49 13.43 -43.16
C ALA A 345 -16.47 12.35 -43.62
N PRO A 346 -15.96 11.18 -44.07
CA PRO A 346 -16.78 9.97 -44.18
C PRO A 346 -17.41 9.61 -42.83
N LEU A 347 -18.59 8.98 -42.86
CA LEU A 347 -19.45 8.79 -41.70
C LEU A 347 -18.76 8.21 -40.45
N GLN A 348 -17.92 7.18 -40.60
CA GLN A 348 -17.14 6.62 -39.48
C GLN A 348 -16.22 7.68 -38.86
N ARG A 349 -15.44 8.36 -39.70
CA ARG A 349 -14.51 9.39 -39.23
C ARG A 349 -15.26 10.58 -38.65
N ALA A 350 -16.41 10.94 -39.23
CA ALA A 350 -17.28 11.98 -38.69
C ALA A 350 -17.77 11.63 -37.27
N ALA A 351 -18.17 10.38 -37.01
CA ALA A 351 -18.56 9.93 -35.68
C ALA A 351 -17.41 10.10 -34.67
N ASN A 352 -16.22 9.58 -34.98
CA ASN A 352 -15.05 9.72 -34.10
C ASN A 352 -14.68 11.20 -33.83
N GLN A 353 -14.80 12.07 -34.83
CA GLN A 353 -14.53 13.50 -34.65
C GLN A 353 -15.59 14.19 -33.79
N LEU A 354 -16.86 13.83 -33.93
CA LEU A 354 -17.94 14.34 -33.08
C LEU A 354 -17.80 13.86 -31.63
N GLU A 355 -17.30 12.66 -31.41
CA GLU A 355 -16.95 12.14 -30.09
C GLU A 355 -15.83 12.96 -29.44
N ASN A 356 -14.71 13.17 -30.16
CA ASN A 356 -13.63 14.04 -29.70
C ASN A 356 -14.13 15.46 -29.39
N ALA A 357 -14.99 16.01 -30.25
CA ALA A 357 -15.57 17.33 -30.03
C ALA A 357 -16.42 17.39 -28.76
N LEU A 358 -17.24 16.35 -28.52
CA LEU A 358 -18.06 16.23 -27.32
C LEU A 358 -17.19 16.14 -26.07
N GLU A 359 -16.11 15.36 -26.11
CA GLU A 359 -15.15 15.26 -25.01
C GLU A 359 -14.53 16.63 -24.69
N ASP A 360 -14.01 17.33 -25.71
CA ASP A 360 -13.42 18.67 -25.54
C ASP A 360 -14.44 19.68 -24.96
N TYR A 361 -15.68 19.71 -25.45
CA TYR A 361 -16.69 20.61 -24.87
C TYR A 361 -17.02 20.25 -23.43
N ARG A 362 -17.07 18.97 -23.06
CA ARG A 362 -17.28 18.54 -21.67
C ARG A 362 -16.12 18.94 -20.76
N GLN A 363 -14.88 18.83 -21.24
CA GLN A 363 -13.71 19.31 -20.49
C GLN A 363 -13.79 20.84 -20.29
N ALA A 364 -14.15 21.59 -21.32
CA ALA A 364 -14.37 23.04 -21.21
C ALA A 364 -15.48 23.38 -20.20
N GLU A 365 -16.59 22.64 -20.22
CA GLU A 365 -17.72 22.82 -19.30
C GLU A 365 -17.34 22.52 -17.85
N GLN A 366 -16.51 21.50 -17.58
CA GLN A 366 -16.01 21.21 -16.23
C GLN A 366 -15.18 22.37 -15.66
N LEU A 367 -14.40 23.03 -16.50
CA LEU A 367 -13.62 24.21 -16.13
C LEU A 367 -14.51 25.44 -15.93
N LYS A 368 -15.62 25.53 -16.67
CA LYS A 368 -16.56 26.66 -16.64
C LYS A 368 -18.03 26.19 -16.57
N PRO A 369 -18.48 25.65 -15.42
CA PRO A 369 -19.79 25.00 -15.30
C PRO A 369 -20.98 25.95 -15.44
N GLN A 370 -20.75 27.27 -15.38
CA GLN A 370 -21.80 28.29 -15.53
C GLN A 370 -21.92 28.82 -16.97
N ASP A 371 -21.07 28.38 -17.89
CA ASP A 371 -21.08 28.83 -19.28
C ASP A 371 -22.12 28.06 -20.11
N ALA A 372 -23.31 28.66 -20.25
CA ALA A 372 -24.41 28.06 -21.00
C ALA A 372 -24.09 27.84 -22.49
N ASN A 373 -23.11 28.54 -23.07
CA ASN A 373 -22.71 28.34 -24.45
C ASN A 373 -21.92 27.03 -24.62
N LEU A 374 -21.05 26.69 -23.66
CA LEU A 374 -20.32 25.42 -23.67
C LEU A 374 -21.29 24.23 -23.52
N ALA A 375 -22.25 24.33 -22.61
CA ALA A 375 -23.30 23.33 -22.46
C ALA A 375 -24.11 23.14 -23.75
N ALA A 376 -24.47 24.23 -24.44
CA ALA A 376 -25.16 24.16 -25.72
C ALA A 376 -24.31 23.53 -26.83
N LYS A 377 -23.00 23.82 -26.87
CA LYS A 377 -22.06 23.21 -27.81
C LYS A 377 -21.90 21.71 -27.57
N ALA A 378 -21.74 21.29 -26.31
CA ALA A 378 -21.68 19.88 -25.93
C ALA A 378 -22.96 19.13 -26.35
N LEU A 379 -24.14 19.69 -26.04
CA LEU A 379 -25.41 19.09 -26.44
C LEU A 379 -25.57 18.98 -27.97
N ASN A 380 -25.12 20.00 -28.71
CA ASN A 380 -25.13 19.98 -30.17
C ASN A 380 -24.19 18.91 -30.74
N ALA A 381 -22.96 18.80 -30.21
CA ALA A 381 -22.01 17.75 -30.59
C ALA A 381 -22.57 16.36 -30.29
N GLN A 382 -23.14 16.16 -29.10
CA GLN A 382 -23.81 14.91 -28.73
C GLN A 382 -24.96 14.57 -29.69
N THR A 383 -25.83 15.53 -30.01
CA THR A 383 -26.96 15.30 -30.93
C THR A 383 -26.47 14.91 -32.32
N LYS A 384 -25.42 15.55 -32.83
CA LYS A 384 -24.81 15.19 -34.12
C LYS A 384 -24.14 13.82 -34.07
N LEU A 385 -23.48 13.49 -32.97
CA LEU A 385 -22.85 12.18 -32.76
C LEU A 385 -23.90 11.06 -32.77
N GLU A 386 -25.01 11.24 -32.04
CA GLU A 386 -26.15 10.32 -32.03
C GLU A 386 -26.68 10.05 -33.46
N ASP A 387 -26.90 11.09 -34.27
CA ASP A 387 -27.35 10.95 -35.66
C ASP A 387 -26.29 10.28 -36.55
N ALA A 388 -25.01 10.61 -36.37
CA ALA A 388 -23.92 9.99 -37.12
C ALA A 388 -23.80 8.49 -36.82
N LEU A 389 -23.83 8.11 -35.54
CA LEU A 389 -23.77 6.72 -35.08
C LEU A 389 -24.99 5.92 -35.57
N GLN A 390 -26.19 6.49 -35.47
CA GLN A 390 -27.39 5.82 -36.00
C GLN A 390 -27.29 5.58 -37.51
N ARG A 391 -26.87 6.58 -38.29
CA ARG A 391 -26.69 6.43 -39.75
C ARG A 391 -25.59 5.44 -40.09
N LEU A 392 -24.53 5.41 -39.27
CA LEU A 392 -23.41 4.49 -39.44
C LEU A 392 -23.90 3.06 -39.21
N ALA A 393 -24.57 2.80 -38.09
CA ALA A 393 -25.20 1.54 -37.79
C ALA A 393 -26.17 1.10 -38.89
N ASP A 394 -27.09 1.97 -39.32
CA ASP A 394 -28.06 1.64 -40.37
C ASP A 394 -27.37 1.30 -41.70
N ARG A 395 -26.31 2.02 -42.07
CA ARG A 395 -25.53 1.75 -43.28
C ARG A 395 -24.73 0.46 -43.16
N MET A 396 -24.12 0.23 -42.00
CA MET A 396 -23.34 -0.96 -41.72
C MET A 396 -24.24 -2.18 -41.50
N MET A 397 -25.52 -2.05 -41.19
CA MET A 397 -26.46 -3.18 -41.13
C MET A 397 -26.98 -3.61 -42.51
N GLN A 398 -26.90 -2.75 -43.52
CA GLN A 398 -27.35 -3.07 -44.87
C GLN A 398 -26.36 -4.00 -45.59
N ALA A 399 -26.88 -5.12 -46.12
CA ALA A 399 -26.12 -6.08 -46.90
C ALA A 399 -25.54 -5.44 -48.17
N GLN A 400 -24.27 -5.70 -48.45
CA GLN A 400 -23.61 -5.22 -49.67
C GLN A 400 -23.60 -6.31 -50.76
N PRO A 401 -23.83 -5.95 -52.03
CA PRO A 401 -23.80 -6.91 -53.12
C PRO A 401 -22.39 -7.47 -53.32
N ARG A 402 -22.27 -8.80 -53.37
CA ARG A 402 -21.00 -9.53 -53.59
C ARG A 402 -19.95 -9.32 -52.48
N GLU A 403 -20.35 -9.04 -51.25
CA GLU A 403 -19.43 -8.98 -50.10
C GLU A 403 -18.89 -10.36 -49.73
N THR A 404 -17.64 -10.41 -49.27
CA THR A 404 -17.08 -11.63 -48.67
C THR A 404 -17.58 -11.79 -47.24
N LEU A 405 -17.43 -13.00 -46.65
CA LEU A 405 -17.79 -13.21 -45.26
C LEU A 405 -16.92 -12.40 -44.29
N ASP A 406 -15.64 -12.20 -44.61
CA ASP A 406 -14.75 -11.33 -43.84
C ASP A 406 -15.19 -9.85 -43.91
N ASP A 407 -15.54 -9.36 -45.10
CA ASP A 407 -16.07 -7.99 -45.26
C ASP A 407 -17.39 -7.81 -44.50
N LYS A 408 -18.26 -8.83 -44.54
CA LYS A 408 -19.53 -8.85 -43.81
C LYS A 408 -19.31 -8.83 -42.29
N ALA A 409 -18.34 -9.60 -41.79
CA ALA A 409 -18.00 -9.60 -40.37
C ALA A 409 -17.49 -8.23 -39.90
N ASN A 410 -16.51 -7.66 -40.60
CA ASN A 410 -15.95 -6.33 -40.27
C ASN A 410 -17.04 -5.25 -40.30
N ARG A 411 -17.92 -5.28 -41.31
CA ARG A 411 -19.05 -4.36 -41.41
C ARG A 411 -20.01 -4.49 -40.22
N LEU A 412 -20.36 -5.72 -39.81
CA LEU A 412 -21.25 -5.96 -38.67
C LEU A 412 -20.60 -5.62 -37.32
N GLU A 413 -19.28 -5.79 -37.19
CA GLU A 413 -18.51 -5.33 -36.02
C GLU A 413 -18.61 -3.80 -35.89
N THR A 414 -18.39 -3.05 -36.97
CA THR A 414 -18.57 -1.60 -36.97
C THR A 414 -20.02 -1.19 -36.65
N ALA A 415 -21.02 -1.96 -37.11
CA ALA A 415 -22.42 -1.71 -36.75
C ALA A 415 -22.67 -1.94 -35.25
N GLU A 416 -22.12 -3.01 -34.68
CA GLU A 416 -22.22 -3.33 -33.27
C GLU A 416 -21.59 -2.23 -32.41
N GLU A 417 -20.35 -1.83 -32.71
CA GLU A 417 -19.65 -0.74 -32.00
C GLU A 417 -20.47 0.56 -32.02
N ALA A 418 -20.93 0.99 -33.21
CA ALA A 418 -21.71 2.22 -33.34
C ALA A 418 -23.03 2.18 -32.54
N LEU A 419 -23.67 1.01 -32.44
CA LEU A 419 -24.91 0.82 -31.65
C LEU A 419 -24.63 0.77 -30.15
N GLN A 420 -23.49 0.20 -29.73
CA GLN A 420 -23.07 0.23 -28.33
C GLN A 420 -22.80 1.66 -27.86
N ASP A 421 -22.08 2.46 -28.66
CA ASP A 421 -21.81 3.86 -28.34
C ASP A 421 -23.11 4.68 -28.32
N LEU A 422 -24.00 4.44 -29.28
CA LEU A 422 -25.31 5.10 -29.32
C LEU A 422 -26.16 4.74 -28.09
N GLU A 423 -26.15 3.48 -27.66
CA GLU A 423 -26.89 3.02 -26.47
C GLU A 423 -26.33 3.67 -25.19
N GLN A 424 -25.02 3.88 -25.10
CA GLN A 424 -24.41 4.60 -23.97
C GLN A 424 -24.79 6.08 -23.95
N LEU A 425 -24.88 6.73 -25.11
CA LEU A 425 -25.25 8.15 -25.21
C LEU A 425 -26.75 8.37 -25.02
N LYS A 426 -27.57 7.46 -25.56
CA LYS A 426 -29.02 7.55 -25.60
C LYS A 426 -29.67 6.17 -25.65
N PRO A 427 -29.91 5.57 -24.46
CA PRO A 427 -30.58 4.29 -24.36
C PRO A 427 -31.95 4.30 -25.03
N SER A 428 -32.25 3.30 -25.86
CA SER A 428 -33.60 3.12 -26.40
C SER A 428 -33.91 1.67 -26.78
N GLU A 429 -35.17 1.24 -26.62
CA GLU A 429 -35.61 -0.10 -27.03
C GLU A 429 -35.28 -0.40 -28.50
N LYS A 430 -35.32 0.63 -29.36
CA LYS A 430 -34.96 0.51 -30.77
C LYS A 430 -33.47 0.20 -30.92
N THR A 431 -32.61 0.97 -30.27
CA THR A 431 -31.15 0.79 -30.32
C THR A 431 -30.76 -0.57 -29.74
N GLU A 432 -31.34 -0.96 -28.61
CA GLU A 432 -31.15 -2.27 -27.97
C GLU A 432 -31.52 -3.42 -28.93
N GLN A 433 -32.66 -3.31 -29.62
CA GLN A 433 -33.09 -4.31 -30.59
C GLN A 433 -32.15 -4.37 -31.80
N GLN A 434 -31.73 -3.22 -32.35
CA GLN A 434 -30.77 -3.17 -33.46
C GLN A 434 -29.42 -3.78 -33.05
N LEU A 435 -28.96 -3.55 -31.82
CA LEU A 435 -27.73 -4.09 -31.28
C LEU A 435 -27.81 -5.63 -31.17
N ALA A 436 -28.92 -6.14 -30.63
CA ALA A 436 -29.15 -7.59 -30.56
C ALA A 436 -29.18 -8.23 -31.96
N ASP A 437 -29.80 -7.57 -32.94
CA ASP A 437 -29.82 -8.03 -34.33
C ASP A 437 -28.41 -8.06 -34.96
N ALA A 438 -27.61 -7.01 -34.75
CA ALA A 438 -26.22 -6.96 -35.21
C ALA A 438 -25.38 -8.09 -34.60
N GLN A 439 -25.50 -8.30 -33.29
CA GLN A 439 -24.80 -9.35 -32.55
C GLN A 439 -25.18 -10.76 -33.04
N ASN A 440 -26.46 -11.00 -33.30
CA ASN A 440 -26.92 -12.27 -33.84
C ASN A 440 -26.36 -12.52 -35.24
N GLN A 441 -26.44 -11.53 -36.14
CA GLN A 441 -25.88 -11.65 -37.49
C GLN A 441 -24.36 -11.87 -37.48
N LEU A 442 -23.63 -11.14 -36.62
CA LEU A 442 -22.19 -11.27 -36.49
C LEU A 442 -21.80 -12.66 -35.96
N ARG A 443 -22.54 -13.19 -34.98
CA ARG A 443 -22.33 -14.55 -34.48
C ARG A 443 -22.51 -15.59 -35.58
N ASP A 444 -23.54 -15.46 -36.39
CA ASP A 444 -23.82 -16.39 -37.48
C ASP A 444 -22.70 -16.35 -38.55
N VAL A 445 -22.25 -15.16 -38.94
CA VAL A 445 -21.12 -15.00 -39.88
C VAL A 445 -19.83 -15.58 -39.32
N ARG A 446 -19.53 -15.35 -38.03
CA ARG A 446 -18.35 -15.95 -37.36
C ARG A 446 -18.42 -17.48 -37.34
N GLN A 447 -19.61 -18.07 -37.19
CA GLN A 447 -19.80 -19.52 -37.29
C GLN A 447 -19.56 -20.04 -38.71
N GLU A 448 -20.04 -19.33 -39.74
CA GLU A 448 -19.80 -19.69 -41.15
C GLU A 448 -18.31 -19.60 -41.52
N LEU A 449 -17.63 -18.53 -41.11
CA LEU A 449 -16.17 -18.38 -41.27
C LEU A 449 -15.42 -19.53 -40.59
N ALA A 450 -15.82 -19.92 -39.38
CA ALA A 450 -15.22 -21.04 -38.66
C ALA A 450 -15.48 -22.40 -39.33
N ALA A 451 -16.65 -22.59 -39.96
CA ALA A 451 -16.95 -23.79 -40.72
C ALA A 451 -16.10 -23.89 -42.01
N LEU A 452 -15.97 -22.79 -42.75
CA LEU A 452 -15.11 -22.73 -43.95
C LEU A 452 -13.63 -22.92 -43.60
N ALA A 453 -13.18 -22.45 -42.44
CA ALA A 453 -11.82 -22.71 -41.95
C ALA A 453 -11.58 -24.19 -41.63
N LYS A 454 -12.62 -24.94 -41.22
CA LYS A 454 -12.56 -26.40 -40.99
C LYS A 454 -12.61 -27.21 -42.29
N ASP A 455 -13.30 -26.71 -43.30
CA ASP A 455 -13.45 -27.39 -44.61
C ASP A 455 -12.34 -27.06 -45.62
N ARG A 456 -11.45 -26.11 -45.31
CA ARG A 456 -10.21 -25.93 -46.09
C ARG A 456 -9.30 -27.14 -45.87
N PRO A 457 -8.87 -27.86 -46.94
CA PRO A 457 -7.84 -28.86 -46.78
C PRO A 457 -6.60 -28.16 -46.20
N GLN A 458 -6.16 -28.64 -45.03
CA GLN A 458 -4.82 -28.34 -44.54
C GLN A 458 -3.86 -28.53 -45.72
N PRO A 459 -3.06 -27.52 -46.12
CA PRO A 459 -2.00 -27.79 -47.07
C PRO A 459 -1.18 -28.91 -46.46
N SER A 460 -1.03 -29.99 -47.23
CA SER A 460 -0.21 -31.14 -46.88
C SER A 460 1.06 -30.64 -46.24
N SER A 461 1.33 -31.11 -45.03
CA SER A 461 2.61 -30.97 -44.36
C SER A 461 3.69 -31.56 -45.26
N GLN A 462 4.21 -30.75 -46.17
CA GLN A 462 5.53 -30.94 -46.73
C GLN A 462 6.50 -30.50 -45.64
N PRO A 463 7.49 -31.33 -45.28
CA PRO A 463 8.53 -30.90 -44.38
C PRO A 463 9.26 -29.72 -45.05
N GLU A 464 9.32 -28.58 -44.36
CA GLU A 464 10.16 -27.46 -44.81
C GLU A 464 11.61 -27.95 -44.95
N PRO A 465 12.29 -27.63 -46.07
CA PRO A 465 13.71 -27.88 -46.18
C PRO A 465 14.48 -26.90 -45.29
N GLU A 466 15.51 -27.43 -44.63
CA GLU A 466 16.52 -26.64 -43.94
C GLU A 466 17.18 -25.61 -44.88
N SER A 467 17.59 -24.51 -44.24
CA SER A 467 18.62 -23.54 -44.63
C SER A 467 18.22 -22.31 -45.46
N ALA A 468 18.28 -21.14 -44.81
CA ALA A 468 19.30 -20.12 -45.12
C ALA A 468 19.37 -19.06 -44.00
N GLN A 469 20.51 -19.00 -43.32
CA GLN A 469 20.90 -17.88 -42.48
C GLN A 469 21.36 -16.70 -43.34
N ALA A 470 20.92 -15.47 -42.99
CA ALA A 470 21.68 -14.20 -42.87
C ALA A 470 20.80 -12.97 -43.21
N PRO A 471 21.15 -11.73 -42.78
CA PRO A 471 21.47 -11.30 -41.42
C PRO A 471 20.64 -10.05 -40.98
N THR A 472 20.55 -9.85 -39.65
CA THR A 472 20.42 -8.58 -38.92
C THR A 472 19.39 -7.50 -39.33
N ALA A 473 18.41 -7.25 -38.45
CA ALA A 473 18.11 -5.90 -37.97
C ALA A 473 17.39 -5.98 -36.61
N ARG A 474 17.99 -5.36 -35.58
CA ARG A 474 17.34 -5.13 -34.28
C ARG A 474 16.11 -4.25 -34.50
N ARG A 475 14.93 -4.76 -34.15
CA ARG A 475 13.76 -3.95 -33.79
C ARG A 475 13.32 -4.41 -32.41
N GLU A 476 13.39 -3.48 -31.46
CA GLU A 476 12.73 -3.61 -30.17
C GLU A 476 11.22 -3.72 -30.39
N PRO A 477 10.51 -4.64 -29.74
CA PRO A 477 9.05 -4.59 -29.70
C PRO A 477 8.58 -3.50 -28.72
N ALA A 478 7.53 -2.80 -29.14
CA ALA A 478 6.73 -1.89 -28.32
C ALA A 478 6.16 -2.61 -27.07
N PRO A 479 5.88 -1.87 -25.98
CA PRO A 479 5.35 -2.46 -24.75
C PRO A 479 3.93 -3.01 -24.94
N ASP A 480 3.76 -4.27 -24.52
CA ASP A 480 2.47 -4.95 -24.34
C ASP A 480 1.80 -4.44 -23.05
N PHE A 481 0.65 -3.78 -23.19
CA PHE A 481 -0.10 -3.17 -22.08
C PHE A 481 -1.24 -4.06 -21.53
N GLU A 482 -1.28 -5.37 -21.83
CA GLU A 482 -2.38 -6.25 -21.41
C GLU A 482 -2.06 -7.27 -20.31
N LYS A 483 -1.04 -7.04 -19.47
CA LYS A 483 -0.80 -7.87 -18.27
C LYS A 483 -0.50 -7.04 -17.03
N MET A 484 -1.56 -6.64 -16.32
CA MET A 484 -1.44 -6.38 -14.88
C MET A 484 -1.04 -7.67 -14.15
N PRO A 485 -0.04 -7.65 -13.26
CA PRO A 485 0.26 -8.82 -12.45
C PRO A 485 -0.82 -9.01 -11.39
N HIS A 486 -1.63 -10.07 -11.54
CA HIS A 486 -2.35 -10.64 -10.41
C HIS A 486 -1.33 -11.10 -9.36
N LEU A 487 -1.38 -10.45 -8.19
CA LEU A 487 -0.72 -10.89 -6.96
C LEU A 487 -1.20 -12.30 -6.62
N LYS A 488 -0.40 -13.31 -6.97
CA LYS A 488 -0.58 -14.67 -6.45
C LYS A 488 -0.22 -14.66 -4.97
N GLN A 489 -1.25 -14.78 -4.13
CA GLN A 489 -1.07 -15.25 -2.76
C GLN A 489 -0.46 -16.66 -2.80
N GLN A 490 0.73 -16.82 -2.24
CA GLN A 490 1.31 -18.12 -1.90
C GLN A 490 1.70 -18.14 -0.42
N PRO A 491 1.55 -19.29 0.26
CA PRO A 491 1.54 -19.39 1.71
C PRO A 491 2.94 -19.25 2.31
N LEU A 492 3.03 -18.49 3.40
CA LEU A 492 4.26 -18.23 4.15
C LEU A 492 4.82 -19.52 4.78
N GLY A 493 5.88 -20.03 4.16
CA GLY A 493 6.82 -20.99 4.74
C GLY A 493 7.94 -20.27 5.50
N LYS A 494 8.38 -20.86 6.60
CA LYS A 494 9.41 -20.38 7.53
C LYS A 494 10.79 -20.23 6.85
N GLY A 495 11.51 -19.15 7.13
CA GLY A 495 12.94 -19.04 6.80
C GLY A 495 13.51 -17.62 6.93
N ASP A 496 14.37 -17.44 7.94
CA ASP A 496 15.52 -16.54 8.08
C ASP A 496 15.59 -15.23 7.30
N PHE A 497 15.44 -14.12 8.03
CA PHE A 497 15.62 -12.76 7.54
C PHE A 497 17.10 -12.34 7.64
N LYS A 498 17.72 -12.00 6.51
CA LYS A 498 19.00 -11.26 6.43
C LYS A 498 18.75 -9.95 5.70
N SER A 499 18.99 -8.82 6.37
CA SER A 499 18.86 -7.48 5.81
C SER A 499 20.16 -7.02 5.14
N ASP A 500 20.11 -6.75 3.84
CA ASP A 500 21.17 -6.07 3.09
C ASP A 500 21.02 -4.55 3.21
N SER A 501 21.73 -3.94 4.16
CA SER A 501 22.00 -2.51 4.14
C SER A 501 23.23 -2.10 4.96
N MET A 502 24.37 -2.78 4.80
CA MET A 502 25.69 -2.22 5.18
C MET A 502 26.81 -2.86 4.35
N ASN A 503 27.18 -2.22 3.23
CA ASN A 503 28.57 -2.12 2.78
C ASN A 503 28.67 -1.27 1.50
N ARG A 504 28.78 0.05 1.68
CA ARG A 504 29.54 0.88 0.73
C ARG A 504 30.77 1.38 1.47
N LYS A 505 31.93 0.77 1.22
CA LYS A 505 33.25 1.44 1.18
C LYS A 505 34.24 0.61 0.36
N GLY A 506 34.53 1.13 -0.85
CA GLY A 506 35.86 1.16 -1.50
C GLY A 506 36.49 -0.13 -2.01
N LYS A 507 36.84 -0.16 -3.30
CA LYS A 507 38.24 0.06 -3.73
C LYS A 507 38.37 0.10 -5.26
N ASP A 508 39.38 0.85 -5.67
CA ASP A 508 39.96 0.94 -7.01
C ASP A 508 40.16 -0.43 -7.69
N TYR A 509 39.67 -0.56 -8.92
CA TYR A 509 40.41 -0.81 -10.18
C TYR A 509 39.43 -1.20 -11.29
#